data_AF-A0A109HP34-F1
#
_entry.id   AF-A0A109HP34-F1
#
_cell.length_a   1.000
_cell.length_b   1.000
_cell.length_c   1.000
_cell.angle_alpha   90.00
_cell.angle_beta   90.00
_cell.angle_gamma   90.00
#
_symmetry.space_group_name_H-M   'P 1'
#
loop_
_entity.id
_entity.type
_entity.pdbx_description
1 polymer ?
#
loop_
_entity_poly.entity_id
_entity_poly.type
_entity_poly.pdbx_seq_one_letter_code
_entity_poly.pdbx_strand_id
1 'polypeptide(L)'
;MTASQRYRITVTPIEADGLQCQGRCTIEFEARCRQDWMRLLEAAQRHPGLQGDERAALTIGTQLLHGLSERGHSEAQALLAPLRPRLDAIQARLAPSSA
;
A
#
# COMPACT_ATOMS: atom_id res chain seq x y z
N MET A 1 21.03 -8.66 1.98
CA MET A 1 20.02 -8.88 0.92
C MET A 1 18.66 -8.60 1.52
N THR A 2 18.08 -7.42 1.29
CA THR A 2 16.75 -7.10 1.84
C THR A 2 15.70 -7.95 1.11
N ALA A 3 15.08 -8.88 1.82
CA ALA A 3 14.07 -9.76 1.24
C ALA A 3 12.94 -8.92 0.63
N SER A 4 12.73 -9.06 -0.68
CA SER A 4 11.63 -8.44 -1.41
C SER A 4 10.40 -9.33 -1.24
N GLN A 5 9.40 -8.90 -0.46
CA GLN A 5 8.10 -9.56 -0.46
C GLN A 5 7.32 -9.22 -1.74
N ARG A 6 6.45 -10.14 -2.16
CA ARG A 6 5.57 -9.98 -3.32
C ARG A 6 4.14 -10.12 -2.84
N TYR A 7 3.33 -9.12 -3.13
CA TYR A 7 1.91 -9.12 -2.80
C TYR A 7 1.10 -9.26 -4.09
N ARG A 8 0.07 -10.11 -4.05
CA ARG A 8 -0.99 -10.12 -5.06
C ARG A 8 -2.08 -9.18 -4.57
N ILE A 9 -2.43 -8.20 -5.40
CA ILE A 9 -3.48 -7.24 -5.12
C ILE A 9 -4.63 -7.56 -6.07
N THR A 10 -5.79 -7.82 -5.47
CA THR A 10 -7.03 -8.12 -6.17
C THR A 10 -8.06 -7.08 -5.75
N VAL A 11 -8.60 -6.34 -6.72
CA VAL A 11 -9.65 -5.34 -6.50
C VAL A 11 -10.89 -5.81 -7.23
N THR A 12 -11.93 -6.12 -6.46
CA THR A 12 -13.23 -6.60 -6.98
C THR A 12 -14.32 -5.66 -6.47
N PRO A 13 -15.12 -5.07 -7.36
CA PRO A 13 -16.28 -4.27 -6.95
C PRO A 13 -17.27 -5.12 -6.13
N ILE A 14 -17.86 -4.49 -5.13
CA ILE A 14 -19.01 -5.02 -4.41
C ILE A 14 -20.27 -4.41 -5.03
N GLU A 15 -21.22 -5.26 -5.42
CA GLU A 15 -22.50 -4.85 -6.01
C GLU A 15 -23.44 -4.30 -4.93
N ALA A 16 -24.56 -3.70 -5.36
CA ALA A 16 -25.53 -3.08 -4.45
C ALA A 16 -26.15 -4.06 -3.45
N ASP A 17 -26.10 -5.36 -3.75
CA ASP A 17 -26.55 -6.45 -2.89
C ASP A 17 -25.49 -6.92 -1.87
N GLY A 18 -24.30 -6.31 -1.88
CA GLY A 18 -23.19 -6.66 -1.01
C GLY A 18 -22.37 -7.87 -1.48
N LEU A 19 -22.70 -8.47 -2.63
CA LEU A 19 -21.95 -9.56 -3.22
C LEU A 19 -20.79 -9.04 -4.07
N GLN A 20 -19.75 -9.85 -4.19
CA GLN A 20 -18.68 -9.58 -5.15
C GLN A 20 -19.24 -9.68 -6.57
N CYS A 21 -18.86 -8.71 -7.40
CA CYS A 21 -19.26 -8.69 -8.80
C CYS A 21 -18.91 -10.01 -9.50
N GLN A 22 -19.92 -10.61 -10.15
CA GLN A 22 -19.81 -11.88 -10.85
C GLN A 22 -19.55 -11.62 -12.34
N GLY A 23 -18.28 -11.55 -12.74
CA GLY A 23 -17.91 -11.32 -14.13
C GLY A 23 -16.45 -10.90 -14.32
N ARG A 24 -16.13 -10.32 -15.49
CA ARG A 24 -14.79 -9.77 -15.77
C ARG A 24 -14.63 -8.36 -15.19
N CYS A 25 -14.78 -8.23 -13.88
CA CYS A 25 -14.74 -6.95 -13.15
C CYS A 25 -13.63 -6.87 -12.10
N THR A 26 -12.80 -7.91 -11.98
CA THR A 26 -11.67 -7.93 -11.05
C THR A 26 -10.40 -7.43 -11.73
N ILE A 27 -9.68 -6.55 -11.04
CA ILE A 27 -8.33 -6.13 -11.40
C ILE A 27 -7.34 -6.92 -10.53
N GLU A 28 -6.34 -7.55 -11.14
CA GLU A 28 -5.27 -8.23 -10.42
C GLU A 28 -3.90 -7.73 -10.88
N PHE A 29 -3.01 -7.48 -9.92
CA PHE A 29 -1.60 -7.20 -10.19
C PHE A 29 -0.69 -7.65 -9.05
N GLU A 30 0.61 -7.76 -9.33
CA GLU A 30 1.63 -8.06 -8.33
C GLU A 30 2.41 -6.78 -7.95
N ALA A 31 2.58 -6.53 -6.65
CA ALA A 31 3.47 -5.48 -6.16
C ALA A 31 4.67 -6.08 -5.42
N ARG A 32 5.88 -5.73 -5.88
CA ARG A 32 7.12 -6.05 -5.17
C ARG A 32 7.39 -4.97 -4.14
N CYS A 33 7.56 -5.33 -2.89
CA CYS A 33 7.81 -4.40 -1.79
C CYS A 33 8.98 -4.85 -0.92
N ARG A 34 9.69 -3.89 -0.33
CA ARG A 34 10.80 -4.16 0.59
C ARG A 34 10.31 -4.43 2.03
N GLN A 35 9.15 -3.90 2.38
CA GLN A 35 8.61 -3.94 3.73
C GLN A 35 7.52 -5.01 3.82
N ASP A 36 7.41 -5.62 5.00
CA ASP A 36 6.32 -6.54 5.34
C ASP A 36 5.06 -5.75 5.70
N TRP A 37 4.04 -5.79 4.84
CA TRP A 37 2.79 -5.04 4.98
C TRP A 37 1.99 -5.46 6.22
N MET A 38 2.05 -6.73 6.64
CA MET A 38 1.37 -7.17 7.86
C MET A 38 2.03 -6.54 9.08
N ARG A 39 3.36 -6.55 9.13
CA ARG A 39 4.10 -5.90 10.23
C ARG A 39 3.89 -4.39 10.27
N LEU A 40 3.77 -3.73 9.11
CA LEU A 40 3.40 -2.31 9.03
C LEU A 40 1.99 -2.07 9.55
N LEU A 41 1.03 -2.92 9.18
CA LEU A 41 -0.36 -2.79 9.62
C LEU A 41 -0.46 -2.93 11.14
N GLU A 42 0.23 -3.92 11.71
CA GLU A 42 0.35 -4.15 13.17
C GLU A 42 0.99 -2.95 13.88
N ALA A 43 2.08 -2.40 13.32
CA ALA A 43 2.71 -1.20 13.86
C ALA A 43 1.76 -0.01 13.86
N ALA A 44 1.02 0.16 12.76
CA ALA A 44 0.05 1.23 12.62
C ALA A 44 -1.16 1.11 13.56
N GLN A 45 -1.40 -0.07 14.17
CA GLN A 45 -2.46 -0.24 15.17
C GLN A 45 -2.29 0.65 16.39
N ARG A 46 -1.06 1.09 16.64
CA ARG A 46 -0.71 1.96 17.75
C ARG A 46 -0.96 3.45 17.48
N HIS A 47 -1.43 3.82 16.28
CA HIS A 47 -1.79 5.21 15.98
C HIS A 47 -3.26 5.51 16.31
N PRO A 48 -3.53 6.42 17.27
CA PRO A 48 -4.88 6.89 17.53
C PRO A 48 -5.41 7.66 16.32
N GLY A 49 -6.66 7.39 15.92
CA GLY A 49 -7.37 8.17 14.90
C GLY A 49 -7.54 7.53 13.52
N LEU A 50 -7.07 6.29 13.30
CA LEU A 50 -7.38 5.50 12.10
C LEU A 50 -8.18 4.24 12.48
N GLN A 51 -9.32 4.05 11.82
CA GLN A 51 -10.14 2.84 11.89
C GLN A 51 -9.50 1.69 11.09
N GLY A 52 -10.00 0.46 11.27
CA GLY A 52 -9.40 -0.76 10.71
C GLY A 52 -9.08 -0.66 9.21
N ASP A 53 -10.10 -0.37 8.40
CA ASP A 53 -9.94 -0.28 6.94
C ASP A 53 -9.12 0.94 6.51
N GLU A 54 -9.25 2.07 7.20
CA GLU A 54 -8.46 3.28 6.92
C GLU A 54 -6.97 3.01 7.10
N ARG A 55 -6.61 2.24 8.13
CA ARG A 55 -5.23 1.85 8.41
C ARG A 55 -4.68 0.91 7.34
N ALA A 56 -5.47 -0.08 6.93
CA ALA A 56 -5.10 -0.98 5.84
C ALA A 56 -4.91 -0.22 4.52
N ALA A 57 -5.88 0.64 4.17
CA ALA A 57 -5.84 1.46 2.97
C ALA A 57 -4.63 2.39 2.94
N LEU A 58 -4.35 3.10 4.04
CA LEU A 58 -3.20 3.99 4.15
C LEU A 58 -1.88 3.23 4.03
N THR A 59 -1.75 2.09 4.71
CA THR A 59 -0.54 1.26 4.67
C THR A 59 -0.28 0.76 3.25
N ILE A 60 -1.26 0.11 2.64
CA ILE A 60 -1.15 -0.48 1.30
C ILE A 60 -0.93 0.60 0.25
N GLY A 61 -1.75 1.67 0.26
CA GLY A 61 -1.68 2.76 -0.70
C GLY A 61 -0.33 3.48 -0.69
N THR A 62 0.21 3.75 0.50
CA THR A 62 1.53 4.41 0.63
C THR A 62 2.65 3.51 0.10
N GLN A 63 2.60 2.20 0.35
CA GLN A 63 3.61 1.26 -0.13
C GLN A 63 3.56 1.11 -1.66
N LEU A 64 2.36 1.05 -2.24
CA LEU A 64 2.17 1.00 -3.70
C LEU A 64 2.73 2.25 -4.38
N LEU A 65 2.37 3.45 -3.90
CA LEU A 65 2.83 4.72 -4.46
C LEU A 65 4.35 4.89 -4.31
N HIS A 66 4.89 4.56 -3.14
CA HIS A 66 6.33 4.63 -2.92
C HIS A 66 7.07 3.64 -3.83
N GLY A 67 6.55 2.42 -3.99
CA GLY A 67 7.10 1.42 -4.91
C GLY A 67 7.14 1.90 -6.37
N LEU A 68 6.08 2.55 -6.84
CA LEU A 68 6.04 3.17 -8.18
C LEU A 68 7.05 4.33 -8.31
N SER A 69 7.21 5.14 -7.26
CA SER A 69 8.17 6.26 -7.24
C SER A 69 9.64 5.85 -7.21
N GLU A 70 9.94 4.62 -6.73
CA GLU A 70 11.31 4.08 -6.67
C GLU A 70 11.65 3.14 -7.83
N ARG A 71 10.69 2.33 -8.27
CA ARG A 71 10.90 1.17 -9.16
C ARG A 71 9.99 1.15 -10.39
N GLY A 72 9.11 2.13 -10.55
CA GLY A 72 8.27 2.24 -11.72
C GLY A 72 9.11 2.44 -12.99
N HIS A 73 8.48 2.37 -14.15
CA HIS A 73 9.11 2.83 -15.39
C HIS A 73 9.40 4.35 -15.29
N SER A 74 10.30 4.86 -16.12
CA SER A 74 10.78 6.26 -16.06
C SER A 74 9.66 7.30 -16.00
N GLU A 75 8.57 7.09 -16.74
CA GLU A 75 7.40 7.97 -16.72
C GLU A 75 6.65 7.95 -15.38
N ALA A 76 6.44 6.77 -14.79
CA ALA A 76 5.78 6.64 -13.49
C ALA A 76 6.64 7.25 -12.36
N GLN A 77 7.97 7.07 -12.44
CA GLN A 77 8.90 7.71 -11.51
C GLN A 77 8.84 9.23 -11.63
N ALA A 78 8.84 9.78 -12.85
CA ALA A 78 8.76 11.22 -13.08
C ALA A 78 7.43 11.80 -12.58
N LEU A 79 6.31 11.12 -12.82
CA LEU A 79 4.99 11.53 -12.36
C LEU A 79 4.89 11.58 -10.83
N LEU A 80 5.51 10.62 -10.14
CA LEU A 80 5.42 10.48 -8.68
C LEU A 80 6.57 11.13 -7.91
N ALA A 81 7.63 11.59 -8.59
CA ALA A 81 8.77 12.25 -7.96
C ALA A 81 8.37 13.39 -6.99
N PRO A 82 7.39 14.26 -7.32
CA PRO A 82 6.97 15.32 -6.40
C PRO A 82 6.34 14.82 -5.09
N LEU A 83 5.75 13.62 -5.11
CA LEU A 83 5.08 13.03 -3.94
C LEU A 83 6.05 12.30 -3.00
N ARG A 84 7.24 11.93 -3.47
CA ARG A 84 8.18 11.07 -2.75
C ARG A 84 8.53 11.58 -1.35
N PRO A 85 8.87 12.87 -1.12
CA PRO A 85 9.15 13.36 0.23
C PRO A 85 7.95 13.24 1.19
N ARG A 86 6.72 13.37 0.66
CA ARG A 86 5.50 13.21 1.47
C ARG A 86 5.22 11.75 1.78
N LEU A 87 5.47 10.86 0.83
CA LEU A 87 5.35 9.42 1.04
C LEU A 87 6.35 8.93 2.09
N ASP A 88 7.60 9.42 2.05
CA ASP A 88 8.62 9.11 3.04
C ASP A 88 8.20 9.57 4.45
N ALA A 89 7.64 10.78 4.56
CA ALA A 89 7.15 11.31 5.83
C ALA A 89 5.96 10.49 6.39
N ILE A 90 5.03 10.05 5.53
CA ILE A 90 3.93 9.17 5.94
C ILE A 90 4.48 7.82 6.41
N GLN A 91 5.43 7.23 5.67
CA GLN A 91 6.04 5.96 6.06
C GLN A 91 6.78 6.07 7.39
N ALA A 92 7.55 7.13 7.61
CA ALA A 92 8.25 7.35 8.87
C ALA A 92 7.28 7.45 10.06
N ARG A 93 6.10 8.05 9.84
CA ARG A 93 5.04 8.12 10.86
C ARG A 93 4.39 6.78 11.13
N LEU A 94 4.24 5.91 10.13
CA LEU A 94 3.64 4.57 10.25
C LEU A 94 4.64 3.50 10.68
N ALA A 95 5.94 3.78 10.57
CA ALA A 95 6.98 2.85 10.95
C ALA A 95 6.87 2.52 12.45
N PRO A 96 7.10 1.26 12.84
CA PRO A 96 7.14 0.90 14.25
C PRO A 96 8.19 1.77 14.95
N SER A 97 7.81 2.42 16.05
CA SER A 97 8.79 3.05 16.94
C SER A 97 9.81 1.99 17.34
N SER A 98 11.06 2.18 16.92
CA SER A 98 12.19 1.40 17.43
C SER A 98 12.36 1.79 18.90
N ALA A 99 11.88 0.93 19.80
CA ALA A 99 12.33 0.91 21.18
C ALA A 99 13.66 0.16 21.26
#